data_AF-A0A952AQ82-F1
#
_entry.id   AF-A0A952AQ82-F1
#
_cell.length_a   1.000
_cell.length_b   1.000
_cell.length_c   1.000
_cell.angle_alpha   90.00
_cell.angle_beta   90.00
_cell.angle_gamma   90.00
#
_symmetry.space_group_name_H-M   'P 1'
#
loop_
_entity.id
_entity.type
_entity.pdbx_description
1 polymer ?
#
loop_
_entity_poly.entity_id
_entity_poly.type
_entity_poly.pdbx_seq_one_letter_code
_entity_poly.pdbx_strand_id
1 'polypeptide(L)'
;MKKTLFTYSNIYKAYLDCRQTKRKTINALKYEMNLENNLADLMRALRNHTYEPARSIRFIVTHPKPREIFAAEFNDRIAHHIVIKQVEKIWERDIFITDSYACRKYKGHHFGVERVARFTEQHTYFGQFDIANFFSKIDKVILFDLFKNVVEVQPRPAFWKDELLWLTHTIIFNDPTKNYVYKGDPGLQLQLPFGKSLLDQEPEIGMPIGNLTSQFLANVYLNELDHFVVDTLGCSAYARYVDDFLVFSNSKEDIKRWRNSIAKFVQEQLRLTLHPRKQQIQPTRHGIPFVGYFIKPWGITVRRNVVKQLKKKIHYYNSHPNVEEMVHSLNSYYGHLGKARSQNLRKHLIKEHLSLALKQEIVVHGNWHHLKVRKRSSAQKNVRQPTVTVIYDSKWFSH
;
A
#
# COMPACT_ATOMS: atom_id res chain seq x y z
N MET A 1 35.13 21.01 2.14
CA MET A 1 34.29 19.84 2.47
C MET A 1 34.00 19.05 1.21
N LYS A 2 34.19 17.73 1.20
CA LYS A 2 33.77 16.85 0.10
C LYS A 2 32.26 16.97 -0.09
N LYS A 3 31.79 17.27 -1.31
CA LYS A 3 30.35 17.33 -1.61
C LYS A 3 29.77 15.91 -1.48
N THR A 4 28.61 15.80 -0.85
CA THR A 4 27.94 14.52 -0.56
C THR A 4 26.43 14.72 -0.50
N LEU A 5 25.69 13.68 -0.89
CA LEU A 5 24.26 13.47 -0.70
C LEU A 5 23.93 13.26 0.79
N PHE A 6 24.84 12.65 1.55
CA PHE A 6 24.67 12.29 2.96
C PHE A 6 24.98 13.46 3.91
N THR A 7 24.35 14.60 3.64
CA THR A 7 24.39 15.75 4.54
C THR A 7 23.46 15.52 5.73
N TYR A 8 23.80 16.12 6.88
CA TYR A 8 22.92 16.09 8.06
C TYR A 8 21.51 16.58 7.73
N SER A 9 21.39 17.66 6.95
CA SER A 9 20.09 18.20 6.53
C SER A 9 19.26 17.18 5.75
N ASN A 10 19.87 16.44 4.81
CA ASN A 10 19.15 15.43 4.03
C ASN A 10 18.71 14.25 4.89
N ILE A 11 19.59 13.75 5.75
CA ILE A 11 19.30 12.62 6.65
C ILE A 11 18.23 13.00 7.67
N TYR A 12 18.34 14.18 8.28
CA TYR A 12 17.36 14.67 9.25
C TYR A 12 15.98 14.88 8.61
N LYS A 13 15.92 15.43 7.40
CA LYS A 13 14.67 15.54 6.65
C LYS A 13 14.06 14.16 6.35
N ALA A 14 14.87 13.17 5.97
CA ALA A 14 14.41 11.80 5.74
C ALA A 14 13.88 11.15 7.04
N TYR A 15 14.52 11.43 8.18
CA TYR A 15 14.02 11.05 9.50
C TYR A 15 12.63 11.64 9.80
N LEU A 16 12.46 12.95 9.59
CA LEU A 16 11.17 13.62 9.79
C LEU A 16 10.06 13.02 8.91
N ASP A 17 10.37 12.74 7.64
CA ASP A 17 9.44 12.12 6.70
C ASP A 17 9.05 10.70 7.17
N CYS A 18 10.01 9.89 7.65
CA CYS A 18 9.75 8.57 8.23
C CYS A 18 8.86 8.64 9.49
N ARG A 19 9.05 9.67 10.31
CA ARG A 19 8.39 9.88 11.59
C ARG A 19 6.92 10.30 11.45
N GLN A 20 6.58 11.06 10.40
CA GLN A 20 5.33 11.82 10.30
C GLN A 20 4.05 11.01 10.64
N THR A 21 3.99 9.73 10.26
CA THR A 21 2.83 8.85 10.51
C THR A 21 3.11 7.77 11.57
N LYS A 22 4.33 7.69 12.10
CA LYS A 22 4.81 6.58 12.94
C LYS A 22 5.33 7.01 14.32
N ARG A 23 5.19 8.29 14.69
CA ARG A 23 5.71 8.87 15.94
C ARG A 23 5.36 8.07 17.21
N LYS A 24 4.18 7.44 17.26
CA LYS A 24 3.71 6.67 18.42
C LYS A 24 4.10 5.18 18.39
N THR A 25 4.81 4.74 17.36
CA THR A 25 5.22 3.33 17.26
C THR A 25 6.42 3.05 18.15
N ILE A 26 6.47 1.86 18.76
CA ILE A 26 7.56 1.48 19.67
C ILE A 26 8.95 1.57 19.02
N ASN A 27 9.07 1.21 17.74
CA ASN A 27 10.34 1.30 17.02
C ASN A 27 10.78 2.76 16.83
N ALA A 28 9.85 3.68 16.55
CA ALA A 28 10.17 5.10 16.45
C ALA A 28 10.56 5.68 17.81
N LEU A 29 9.82 5.33 18.87
CA LEU A 29 10.12 5.78 20.24
C LEU A 29 11.50 5.29 20.70
N LYS A 30 11.82 4.01 20.50
CA LYS A 30 13.14 3.44 20.80
C LYS A 30 14.26 4.15 20.05
N TYR A 31 14.04 4.47 18.77
CA TYR A 31 15.02 5.21 17.97
C TYR A 31 15.19 6.66 18.47
N GLU A 32 14.11 7.31 18.89
CA GLU A 32 14.12 8.69 19.39
C GLU A 32 14.81 8.84 20.75
N MET A 33 14.85 7.79 21.58
CA MET A 33 15.57 7.82 22.87
C MET A 33 17.06 8.15 22.72
N ASN A 34 17.67 7.83 21.57
CA ASN A 34 19.07 8.13 21.28
C ASN A 34 19.22 8.78 19.89
N LEU A 35 18.32 9.71 19.55
CA LEU A 35 18.16 10.24 18.20
C LEU A 35 19.46 10.78 17.59
N GLU A 36 20.18 11.62 18.32
CA GLU A 36 21.36 12.32 17.80
C GLU A 36 22.49 11.35 17.45
N ASN A 37 22.79 10.42 18.35
CA ASN A 37 23.80 9.39 18.13
C ASN A 37 23.38 8.46 16.98
N ASN A 38 22.12 8.00 16.96
CA ASN A 38 21.63 7.14 15.88
C ASN A 38 21.76 7.81 14.50
N LEU A 39 21.42 9.11 14.39
CA LEU A 39 21.58 9.86 13.14
C LEU A 39 23.04 10.10 12.78
N ALA A 40 23.90 10.38 13.77
CA ALA A 40 25.33 10.57 13.57
C ALA A 40 26.00 9.27 13.07
N ASP A 41 25.64 8.13 13.64
CA ASP A 41 26.15 6.82 13.25
C ASP A 41 25.68 6.43 11.85
N LEU A 42 24.39 6.63 11.53
CA LEU A 42 23.87 6.42 10.17
C LEU A 42 24.61 7.32 9.17
N MET A 43 24.79 8.61 9.49
CA MET A 43 25.51 9.54 8.62
C MET A 43 26.96 9.10 8.38
N ARG A 44 27.65 8.64 9.43
CA ARG A 44 29.02 8.13 9.32
C ARG A 44 29.09 6.89 8.43
N ALA A 45 28.20 5.94 8.64
CA ALA A 45 28.13 4.70 7.85
C ALA A 45 27.82 4.98 6.37
N LEU A 46 26.87 5.89 6.10
CA LEU A 46 26.54 6.29 4.72
C LEU A 46 27.72 6.99 4.03
N ARG A 47 28.38 7.94 4.69
CA ARG A 47 29.52 8.68 4.11
C ARG A 47 30.74 7.81 3.85
N ASN A 48 30.96 6.79 4.67
CA ASN A 48 32.07 5.87 4.54
C ASN A 48 31.75 4.67 3.65
N HIS A 49 30.55 4.61 3.08
CA HIS A 49 30.05 3.47 2.30
C HIS A 49 30.07 2.12 3.06
N THR A 50 29.87 2.15 4.37
CA THR A 50 29.84 0.95 5.25
C THR A 50 28.44 0.67 5.82
N TYR A 51 27.40 1.31 5.28
CA TYR A 51 26.03 1.03 5.69
C TYR A 51 25.60 -0.35 5.22
N GLU A 52 25.09 -1.15 6.14
CA GLU A 52 24.42 -2.42 5.87
C GLU A 52 23.02 -2.39 6.48
N PRO A 53 21.98 -2.83 5.76
CA PRO A 53 20.63 -2.91 6.31
C PRO A 53 20.58 -3.79 7.54
N ALA A 54 19.88 -3.32 8.57
CA ALA A 54 19.71 -4.07 9.80
C ALA A 54 18.71 -5.23 9.63
N ARG A 55 18.53 -6.01 10.71
CA ARG A 55 17.59 -7.13 10.76
C ARG A 55 16.17 -6.71 10.33
N SER A 56 15.48 -7.56 9.60
CA SER A 56 14.08 -7.34 9.23
C SER A 56 13.10 -7.87 10.29
N ILE A 57 11.89 -7.31 10.33
CA ILE A 57 10.77 -7.85 11.10
C ILE A 57 9.84 -8.58 10.13
N ARG A 58 9.78 -9.90 10.23
CA ARG A 58 8.93 -10.76 9.38
C ARG A 58 7.59 -11.03 10.05
N PHE A 59 6.49 -10.86 9.34
CA PHE A 59 5.16 -11.23 9.85
C PHE A 59 4.17 -11.47 8.70
N ILE A 60 3.09 -12.21 8.99
CA ILE A 60 2.04 -12.52 8.01
C ILE A 60 0.81 -11.66 8.26
N VAL A 61 0.34 -10.98 7.20
CA VAL A 61 -0.94 -10.28 7.19
C VAL A 61 -1.95 -11.13 6.44
N THR A 62 -3.04 -11.52 7.08
CA THR A 62 -4.06 -12.43 6.50
C THR A 62 -5.17 -11.71 5.72
N HIS A 63 -5.27 -10.38 5.87
CA HIS A 63 -6.32 -9.57 5.26
C HIS A 63 -5.78 -8.43 4.38
N PRO A 64 -6.34 -8.21 3.17
CA PRO A 64 -7.47 -8.94 2.56
C PRO A 64 -7.10 -10.33 2.02
N LYS A 65 -5.80 -10.62 1.85
CA LYS A 65 -5.26 -11.93 1.49
C LYS A 65 -3.96 -12.15 2.27
N PRO A 66 -3.59 -13.42 2.57
CA PRO A 66 -2.29 -13.74 3.16
C PRO A 66 -1.13 -13.15 2.37
N ARG A 67 -0.29 -12.37 3.05
CA ARG A 67 0.95 -11.78 2.52
C ARG A 67 2.02 -11.82 3.58
N GLU A 68 3.20 -12.22 3.16
CA GLU A 68 4.41 -12.10 3.94
C GLU A 68 4.94 -10.67 3.84
N ILE A 69 5.30 -10.11 4.99
CA ILE A 69 5.85 -8.76 5.11
C ILE A 69 7.23 -8.88 5.75
N PHE A 70 8.25 -8.29 5.11
CA PHE A 70 9.56 -8.05 5.69
C PHE A 70 9.72 -6.54 5.87
N ALA A 71 9.42 -6.09 7.08
CA ALA A 71 9.51 -4.66 7.41
C ALA A 71 10.90 -4.32 7.93
N ALA A 72 11.56 -3.37 7.29
CA ALA A 72 12.86 -2.88 7.73
C ALA A 72 12.77 -2.15 9.08
N GLU A 73 13.89 -2.09 9.80
CA GLU A 73 14.00 -1.34 11.05
C GLU A 73 13.90 0.18 10.82
N PHE A 74 13.75 0.95 11.89
CA PHE A 74 13.52 2.38 11.76
C PHE A 74 14.70 3.11 11.08
N ASN A 75 15.94 2.71 11.39
CA ASN A 75 17.15 3.27 10.79
C ASN A 75 17.18 3.07 9.26
N ASP A 76 16.89 1.87 8.79
CA ASP A 76 16.88 1.52 7.36
C ASP A 76 15.76 2.25 6.60
N ARG A 77 14.63 2.51 7.26
CA ARG A 77 13.57 3.33 6.65
C ARG A 77 14.07 4.75 6.36
N ILE A 78 14.96 5.30 7.18
CA ILE A 78 15.57 6.62 6.89
C ILE A 78 16.39 6.52 5.60
N ALA A 79 17.20 5.47 5.43
CA ALA A 79 17.92 5.22 4.18
C ALA A 79 16.98 5.08 2.97
N HIS A 80 15.87 4.35 3.11
CA HIS A 80 14.83 4.27 2.08
C HIS A 80 14.27 5.66 1.71
N HIS A 81 13.98 6.50 2.72
CA HIS A 81 13.49 7.86 2.50
C HIS A 81 14.54 8.76 1.82
N ILE A 82 15.84 8.59 2.11
CA ILE A 82 16.92 9.32 1.43
C ILE A 82 16.87 9.03 -0.07
N VAL A 83 16.88 7.76 -0.48
CA VAL A 83 16.83 7.35 -1.89
C VAL A 83 15.60 7.94 -2.57
N ILE A 84 14.41 7.66 -2.03
CA ILE A 84 13.13 8.03 -2.66
C ILE A 84 13.00 9.54 -2.83
N LYS A 85 13.44 10.32 -1.84
CA LYS A 85 13.41 11.78 -1.92
C LYS A 85 14.25 12.35 -3.06
N GLN A 86 15.33 11.67 -3.46
CA GLN A 86 16.16 12.11 -4.57
C GLN A 86 15.53 11.83 -5.93
N VAL A 87 14.79 10.73 -6.06
CA VAL A 87 14.35 10.20 -7.35
C VAL A 87 12.87 10.38 -7.64
N GLU A 88 12.02 10.44 -6.63
CA GLU A 88 10.55 10.44 -6.81
C GLU A 88 10.09 11.53 -7.79
N LYS A 89 10.62 12.76 -7.67
CA LYS A 89 10.24 13.86 -8.56
C LYS A 89 10.69 13.65 -10.01
N ILE A 90 11.81 12.97 -10.22
CA ILE A 90 12.33 12.68 -11.57
C ILE A 90 11.36 11.72 -12.26
N TRP A 91 11.04 10.60 -11.60
CA TRP A 91 10.12 9.63 -12.16
C TRP A 91 8.71 10.16 -12.33
N GLU A 92 8.18 10.90 -11.36
CA GLU A 92 6.82 11.43 -11.44
C GLU A 92 6.64 12.47 -12.54
N ARG A 93 7.68 13.24 -12.87
CA ARG A 93 7.60 14.32 -13.88
C ARG A 93 7.90 13.82 -15.29
N ASP A 94 8.94 12.99 -15.44
CA ASP A 94 9.58 12.78 -16.73
C ASP A 94 9.45 11.34 -17.25
N ILE A 95 9.07 10.37 -16.41
CA ILE A 95 9.21 8.94 -16.72
C ILE A 95 7.87 8.23 -16.63
N PHE A 96 7.26 8.19 -15.44
CA PHE A 96 6.02 7.44 -15.25
C PHE A 96 4.87 8.05 -16.04
N ILE A 97 4.17 7.19 -16.80
CA ILE A 97 2.93 7.58 -17.47
C ILE A 97 1.85 8.04 -16.49
N THR A 98 0.84 8.75 -16.98
CA THR A 98 -0.25 9.27 -16.13
C THR A 98 -1.13 8.17 -15.53
N ASP A 99 -1.34 7.07 -16.25
CA ASP A 99 -2.32 6.03 -15.93
C ASP A 99 -1.75 4.83 -15.15
N SER A 100 -0.68 5.08 -14.39
CA SER A 100 -0.17 4.19 -13.33
C SER A 100 -0.38 4.84 -11.97
N TYR A 101 -1.08 4.19 -11.04
CA TYR A 101 -1.68 4.89 -9.88
C TYR A 101 -1.06 4.55 -8.52
N ALA A 102 -0.73 3.29 -8.30
CA ALA A 102 -0.45 2.79 -6.96
C ALA A 102 0.82 3.40 -6.35
N CYS A 103 0.76 3.77 -5.07
CA CYS A 103 1.89 4.33 -4.31
C CYS A 103 2.55 5.58 -4.93
N ARG A 104 1.80 6.36 -5.72
CA ARG A 104 2.26 7.60 -6.34
C ARG A 104 1.52 8.82 -5.78
N LYS A 105 2.24 9.92 -5.58
CA LYS A 105 1.66 11.15 -5.02
C LYS A 105 0.59 11.71 -5.96
N TYR A 106 -0.55 12.09 -5.39
CA TYR A 106 -1.73 12.62 -6.13
C TYR A 106 -2.40 11.66 -7.12
N LYS A 107 -1.90 10.42 -7.26
CA LYS A 107 -2.45 9.40 -8.16
C LYS A 107 -3.18 8.29 -7.40
N GLY A 108 -3.80 8.62 -6.26
CA GLY A 108 -4.44 7.63 -5.39
C GLY A 108 -5.60 6.86 -6.04
N HIS A 109 -6.11 5.88 -5.30
CA HIS A 109 -7.21 4.96 -5.66
C HIS A 109 -8.36 5.64 -6.44
N HIS A 110 -8.81 6.82 -6.00
CA HIS A 110 -9.92 7.53 -6.64
C HIS A 110 -9.59 8.09 -8.03
N PHE A 111 -8.38 8.62 -8.23
CA PHE A 111 -7.96 9.13 -9.53
C PHE A 111 -7.98 8.00 -10.58
N GLY A 112 -7.45 6.84 -10.23
CA GLY A 112 -7.49 5.67 -11.12
C GLY A 112 -8.91 5.19 -11.40
N VAL A 113 -9.80 5.21 -10.40
CA VAL A 113 -11.22 4.84 -10.59
C VAL A 113 -11.93 5.78 -11.56
N GLU A 114 -11.68 7.09 -11.46
CA GLU A 114 -12.26 8.09 -12.36
C GLU A 114 -11.74 7.93 -13.79
N ARG A 115 -10.45 7.65 -13.96
CA ARG A 115 -9.84 7.36 -15.28
C ARG A 115 -10.43 6.10 -15.91
N VAL A 116 -10.50 5.00 -15.14
CA VAL A 116 -11.11 3.75 -15.59
C VAL A 116 -12.59 3.94 -15.94
N ALA A 117 -13.34 4.75 -15.19
CA ALA A 117 -14.74 5.06 -15.52
C ALA A 117 -14.87 5.73 -16.89
N ARG A 118 -14.02 6.73 -17.20
CA ARG A 118 -14.00 7.37 -18.52
C ARG A 118 -13.67 6.39 -19.64
N PHE A 119 -12.67 5.53 -19.45
CA PHE A 119 -12.36 4.50 -20.45
C PHE A 119 -13.51 3.51 -20.65
N THR A 120 -14.22 3.16 -19.57
CA THR A 120 -15.39 2.28 -19.58
C THR A 120 -16.57 2.89 -20.34
N GLU A 121 -16.73 4.22 -20.30
CA GLU A 121 -17.74 4.96 -21.07
C GLU A 121 -17.41 5.02 -22.57
N GLN A 122 -16.12 5.14 -22.91
CA GLN A 122 -15.65 5.35 -24.28
C GLN A 122 -15.41 4.07 -25.08
N HIS A 123 -15.32 2.92 -24.42
CA HIS A 123 -14.94 1.66 -25.07
C HIS A 123 -15.94 0.54 -24.77
N THR A 124 -16.11 -0.34 -25.75
CA THR A 124 -17.05 -1.47 -25.67
C THR A 124 -16.49 -2.65 -24.87
N TYR A 125 -15.18 -2.90 -24.96
CA TYR A 125 -14.51 -4.03 -24.33
C TYR A 125 -13.33 -3.58 -23.45
N PHE A 126 -13.03 -4.40 -22.46
CA PHE A 126 -11.82 -4.27 -21.66
C PHE A 126 -11.14 -5.63 -21.48
N GLY A 127 -9.82 -5.59 -21.34
CA GLY A 127 -8.99 -6.67 -20.85
C GLY A 127 -8.50 -6.34 -19.45
N GLN A 128 -8.60 -7.26 -18.50
CA GLN A 128 -7.94 -7.13 -17.19
C GLN A 128 -6.97 -8.29 -17.02
N PHE A 129 -5.74 -7.95 -16.63
CA PHE A 129 -4.64 -8.87 -16.51
C PHE A 129 -3.85 -8.55 -15.22
N ASP A 130 -3.20 -9.55 -14.66
CA ASP A 130 -2.47 -9.49 -13.39
C ASP A 130 -1.12 -10.18 -13.57
N ILE A 131 -0.04 -9.62 -13.04
CA ILE A 131 1.27 -10.29 -13.02
C ILE A 131 1.31 -11.35 -11.91
N ALA A 132 1.69 -12.58 -12.27
CA ALA A 132 1.80 -13.67 -11.31
C ALA A 132 2.93 -13.40 -10.31
N ASN A 133 2.62 -13.49 -9.00
CA ASN A 133 3.61 -13.45 -7.92
C ASN A 133 4.58 -12.26 -8.00
N PHE A 134 4.09 -11.11 -8.47
CA PHE A 134 4.92 -9.98 -8.90
C PHE A 134 6.09 -9.65 -7.96
N PHE A 135 5.82 -9.27 -6.71
CA PHE A 135 6.89 -8.90 -5.76
C PHE A 135 7.91 -10.02 -5.54
N SER A 136 7.52 -11.30 -5.52
CA SER A 136 8.46 -12.40 -5.29
C SER A 136 9.16 -12.87 -6.57
N LYS A 137 8.88 -12.25 -7.74
CA LYS A 137 9.48 -12.60 -9.03
C LYS A 137 10.20 -11.43 -9.72
N ILE A 138 10.28 -10.26 -9.09
CA ILE A 138 11.10 -9.15 -9.57
C ILE A 138 12.56 -9.60 -9.62
N ASP A 139 13.20 -9.48 -10.77
CA ASP A 139 14.63 -9.71 -10.92
C ASP A 139 15.40 -8.46 -10.45
N LYS A 140 16.23 -8.60 -9.42
CA LYS A 140 16.95 -7.47 -8.79
C LYS A 140 17.99 -6.85 -9.72
N VAL A 141 18.60 -7.64 -10.59
CA VAL A 141 19.60 -7.17 -11.55
C VAL A 141 18.92 -6.29 -12.59
N ILE A 142 17.86 -6.79 -13.22
CA ILE A 142 17.05 -6.01 -14.18
C ILE A 142 16.54 -4.74 -13.52
N LEU A 143 16.00 -4.83 -12.29
CA LEU A 143 15.49 -3.67 -11.57
C LEU A 143 16.58 -2.60 -11.34
N PHE A 144 17.77 -3.03 -10.90
CA PHE A 144 18.85 -2.10 -10.63
C PHE A 144 19.35 -1.44 -11.92
N ASP A 145 19.46 -2.19 -13.02
CA ASP A 145 19.86 -1.65 -14.32
C ASP A 145 18.86 -0.62 -14.86
N LEU A 146 17.56 -0.90 -14.78
CA LEU A 146 16.51 0.06 -15.16
C LEU A 146 16.61 1.35 -14.34
N PHE A 147 16.81 1.23 -13.02
CA PHE A 147 16.98 2.38 -12.14
C PHE A 147 18.26 3.16 -12.47
N LYS A 148 19.36 2.45 -12.69
CA LYS A 148 20.68 3.00 -12.98
C LYS A 148 20.68 3.80 -14.28
N ASN A 149 20.11 3.25 -15.35
CA ASN A 149 20.05 3.91 -16.66
C ASN A 149 19.35 5.28 -16.57
N VAL A 150 18.28 5.38 -15.78
CA VAL A 150 17.59 6.65 -15.54
C VAL A 150 18.48 7.63 -14.77
N VAL A 151 19.14 7.18 -13.70
CA VAL A 151 19.99 8.02 -12.84
C VAL A 151 21.21 8.56 -13.61
N GLU A 152 21.81 7.74 -14.47
CA GLU A 152 23.00 8.08 -15.24
C GLU A 152 22.77 9.22 -16.23
N VAL A 153 21.60 9.27 -16.86
CA VAL A 153 21.26 10.34 -17.82
C VAL A 153 20.87 11.65 -17.15
N GLN A 154 20.68 11.69 -15.82
CA GLN A 154 20.28 12.92 -15.14
C GLN A 154 21.39 13.97 -15.16
N PRO A 155 21.04 15.27 -15.32
CA PRO A 155 21.98 16.38 -15.25
C PRO A 155 22.34 16.69 -13.77
N ARG A 156 22.94 15.72 -13.09
CA ARG A 156 23.37 15.79 -11.68
C ARG A 156 24.87 15.51 -11.57
N PRO A 157 25.56 16.06 -10.55
CA PRO A 157 26.98 15.80 -10.34
C PRO A 157 27.30 14.33 -10.10
N ALA A 158 28.51 13.89 -10.44
CA ALA A 158 28.99 12.52 -10.26
C ALA A 158 28.77 12.00 -8.83
N PHE A 159 29.17 12.76 -7.81
CA PHE A 159 29.01 12.35 -6.40
C PHE A 159 27.56 11.97 -6.04
N TRP A 160 26.57 12.66 -6.61
CA TRP A 160 25.16 12.36 -6.35
C TRP A 160 24.74 11.04 -7.00
N LYS A 161 25.23 10.77 -8.22
CA LYS A 161 24.97 9.52 -8.94
C LYS A 161 25.61 8.35 -8.20
N ASP A 162 26.91 8.46 -7.88
CA ASP A 162 27.68 7.41 -7.23
C ASP A 162 27.08 7.00 -5.87
N GLU A 163 26.81 7.98 -5.00
CA GLU A 163 26.26 7.73 -3.67
C GLU A 163 24.82 7.21 -3.72
N LEU A 164 24.00 7.69 -4.66
CA LEU A 164 22.63 7.22 -4.84
C LEU A 164 22.58 5.80 -5.38
N LEU A 165 23.40 5.49 -6.40
CA LEU A 165 23.48 4.16 -7.00
C LEU A 165 24.04 3.15 -6.00
N TRP A 166 25.09 3.51 -5.26
CA TRP A 166 25.62 2.68 -4.19
C TRP A 166 24.55 2.37 -3.14
N LEU A 167 23.87 3.38 -2.58
CA LEU A 167 22.87 3.15 -1.54
C LEU A 167 21.67 2.33 -2.08
N THR A 168 21.23 2.61 -3.30
CA THR A 168 20.11 1.89 -3.93
C THR A 168 20.48 0.44 -4.22
N HIS A 169 21.71 0.18 -4.70
CA HIS A 169 22.24 -1.16 -4.87
C HIS A 169 22.23 -1.92 -3.55
N THR A 170 22.79 -1.34 -2.48
CA THR A 170 22.79 -1.93 -1.13
C THR A 170 21.39 -2.28 -0.65
N ILE A 171 20.39 -1.44 -0.93
CA ILE A 171 18.99 -1.70 -0.54
C ILE A 171 18.34 -2.80 -1.39
N ILE A 172 18.56 -2.81 -2.71
CA ILE A 172 17.95 -3.78 -3.63
C ILE A 172 18.51 -5.18 -3.39
N PHE A 173 19.84 -5.29 -3.27
CA PHE A 173 20.54 -6.57 -3.13
C PHE A 173 20.61 -7.08 -1.69
N ASN A 174 20.05 -6.34 -0.72
CA ASN A 174 19.85 -6.86 0.62
C ASN A 174 18.93 -8.09 0.58
N ASP A 175 19.34 -9.14 1.30
CA ASP A 175 18.54 -10.34 1.50
C ASP A 175 17.95 -10.35 2.92
N PRO A 176 16.70 -9.89 3.11
CA PRO A 176 16.08 -9.81 4.41
C PRO A 176 15.77 -11.19 5.01
N THR A 177 15.91 -12.28 4.24
CA THR A 177 15.68 -13.64 4.73
C THR A 177 16.83 -14.17 5.57
N LYS A 178 18.03 -13.61 5.42
CA LYS A 178 19.23 -14.03 6.18
C LYS A 178 19.25 -13.50 7.61
N ASN A 179 18.58 -12.38 7.89
CA ASN A 179 18.57 -11.76 9.21
C ASN A 179 17.21 -11.15 9.50
N TYR A 180 16.32 -11.92 10.12
CA TYR A 180 15.02 -11.43 10.55
C TYR A 180 14.55 -12.00 11.89
N VAL A 181 13.61 -11.30 12.51
CA VAL A 181 12.83 -11.79 13.66
C VAL A 181 11.38 -11.94 13.24
N TYR A 182 10.80 -13.13 13.47
CA TYR A 182 9.38 -13.36 13.21
C TYR A 182 8.51 -12.75 14.32
N LYS A 183 7.44 -12.05 13.93
CA LYS A 183 6.49 -11.42 14.84
C LYS A 183 5.06 -11.89 14.54
N GLY A 184 4.38 -12.39 15.57
CA GLY A 184 2.99 -12.85 15.50
C GLY A 184 2.88 -14.36 15.62
N ASP A 185 1.72 -14.90 15.29
CA ASP A 185 1.45 -16.34 15.34
C ASP A 185 2.20 -17.08 14.20
N PRO A 186 3.11 -18.02 14.52
CA PRO A 186 3.82 -18.83 13.52
C PRO A 186 2.89 -19.67 12.63
N GLY A 187 1.73 -20.09 13.14
CA GLY A 187 0.76 -20.89 12.38
C GLY A 187 0.19 -20.16 11.16
N LEU A 188 0.25 -18.82 11.14
CA LEU A 188 -0.19 -18.02 9.99
C LEU A 188 0.67 -18.24 8.73
N GLN A 189 1.90 -18.75 8.87
CA GLN A 189 2.75 -19.06 7.72
C GLN A 189 2.14 -20.14 6.83
N LEU A 190 1.38 -21.09 7.41
CA LEU A 190 0.69 -22.14 6.66
C LEU A 190 -0.42 -21.61 5.74
N GLN A 191 -0.84 -20.35 5.92
CA GLN A 191 -1.82 -19.70 5.06
C GLN A 191 -1.20 -19.04 3.82
N LEU A 192 0.14 -18.94 3.75
CA LEU A 192 0.80 -18.42 2.56
C LEU A 192 0.65 -19.41 1.40
N PRO A 193 0.20 -18.95 0.23
CA PRO A 193 0.20 -19.80 -0.96
C PRO A 193 1.63 -20.21 -1.33
N PHE A 194 1.79 -21.44 -1.81
CA PHE A 194 3.06 -21.98 -2.30
C PHE A 194 3.74 -21.03 -3.31
N GLY A 195 5.06 -20.85 -3.17
CA GLY A 195 5.88 -20.03 -4.07
C GLY A 195 5.68 -18.52 -3.95
N LYS A 196 5.03 -18.05 -2.87
CA LYS A 196 4.87 -16.61 -2.56
C LYS A 196 5.74 -16.13 -1.41
N SER A 197 6.39 -17.04 -0.70
CA SER A 197 7.36 -16.68 0.32
C SER A 197 8.62 -16.16 -0.36
N LEU A 198 9.23 -15.12 0.21
CA LEU A 198 10.55 -14.67 -0.22
C LEU A 198 11.63 -15.71 0.13
N LEU A 199 11.39 -16.54 1.15
CA LEU A 199 12.27 -17.64 1.54
C LEU A 199 12.39 -18.73 0.46
N ASP A 200 11.41 -18.80 -0.45
CA ASP A 200 11.39 -19.79 -1.53
C ASP A 200 12.08 -19.26 -2.80
N GLN A 201 12.65 -18.06 -2.76
CA GLN A 201 13.26 -17.41 -3.93
C GLN A 201 14.78 -17.42 -3.86
N GLU A 202 15.41 -17.42 -5.03
CA GLU A 202 16.84 -17.19 -5.16
C GLU A 202 17.24 -15.79 -4.64
N PRO A 203 18.48 -15.58 -4.16
CA PRO A 203 18.90 -14.31 -3.56
C PRO A 203 18.69 -13.07 -4.44
N GLU A 204 18.79 -13.23 -5.76
CA GLU A 204 18.63 -12.17 -6.76
C GLU A 204 17.17 -11.94 -7.18
N ILE A 205 16.23 -12.75 -6.67
CA ILE A 205 14.82 -12.73 -7.07
C ILE A 205 13.93 -12.32 -5.90
N GLY A 206 13.09 -11.34 -6.16
CA GLY A 206 12.04 -10.87 -5.28
C GLY A 206 12.42 -9.65 -4.46
N MET A 207 11.40 -8.85 -4.12
CA MET A 207 11.50 -7.66 -3.30
C MET A 207 10.62 -7.80 -2.06
N PRO A 208 11.11 -7.39 -0.87
CA PRO A 208 10.35 -7.50 0.35
C PRO A 208 9.13 -6.57 0.33
N ILE A 209 7.95 -7.12 0.62
CA ILE A 209 6.74 -6.32 0.82
C ILE A 209 6.84 -5.67 2.21
N GLY A 210 6.56 -4.36 2.30
CA GLY A 210 6.55 -3.60 3.56
C GLY A 210 7.49 -2.41 3.61
N ASN A 211 8.43 -2.33 2.66
CA ASN A 211 9.41 -1.24 2.57
C ASN A 211 8.98 -0.18 1.54
N LEU A 212 9.32 1.08 1.82
CA LEU A 212 9.00 2.22 0.95
C LEU A 212 9.68 2.09 -0.43
N THR A 213 10.95 1.71 -0.44
CA THR A 213 11.74 1.48 -1.66
C THR A 213 11.13 0.38 -2.51
N SER A 214 10.75 -0.76 -1.94
CA SER A 214 10.11 -1.85 -2.68
C SER A 214 8.85 -1.41 -3.44
N GLN A 215 8.04 -0.53 -2.86
CA GLN A 215 6.81 -0.04 -3.51
C GLN A 215 7.12 0.86 -4.71
N PHE A 216 8.06 1.78 -4.55
CA PHE A 216 8.47 2.67 -5.63
C PHE A 216 9.19 1.92 -6.74
N LEU A 217 10.16 1.07 -6.38
CA LEU A 217 10.95 0.28 -7.32
C LEU A 217 10.11 -0.74 -8.09
N ALA A 218 9.04 -1.28 -7.48
CA ALA A 218 8.07 -2.08 -8.21
C ALA A 218 7.36 -1.30 -9.33
N ASN A 219 7.11 0.00 -9.15
CA ASN A 219 6.61 0.85 -10.23
C ASN A 219 7.68 1.15 -11.27
N VAL A 220 8.94 1.35 -10.87
CA VAL A 220 10.07 1.49 -11.81
C VAL A 220 10.16 0.26 -12.72
N TYR A 221 10.07 -0.94 -12.14
CA TYR A 221 10.14 -2.19 -12.90
C TYR A 221 9.04 -2.32 -13.96
N LEU A 222 7.79 -2.04 -13.58
CA LEU A 222 6.63 -2.13 -14.49
C LEU A 222 6.43 -0.88 -15.35
N ASN A 223 7.29 0.14 -15.23
CA ASN A 223 7.27 1.28 -16.13
C ASN A 223 7.56 0.85 -17.58
N GLU A 224 8.44 -0.13 -17.76
CA GLU A 224 8.75 -0.69 -19.08
C GLU A 224 7.51 -1.32 -19.73
N LEU A 225 6.68 -2.01 -18.94
CA LEU A 225 5.40 -2.52 -19.42
C LEU A 225 4.45 -1.37 -19.81
N ASP A 226 4.40 -0.30 -19.01
CA ASP A 226 3.52 0.84 -19.28
C ASP A 226 3.83 1.49 -20.62
N HIS A 227 5.10 1.81 -20.88
CA HIS A 227 5.53 2.39 -22.15
C HIS A 227 5.37 1.42 -23.31
N PHE A 228 5.65 0.13 -23.10
CA PHE A 228 5.37 -0.86 -24.13
C PHE A 228 3.89 -0.86 -24.55
N VAL A 229 2.96 -0.81 -23.59
CA VAL A 229 1.52 -0.82 -23.89
C VAL A 229 1.07 0.50 -24.53
N VAL A 230 1.49 1.64 -24.00
CA VAL A 230 1.01 2.95 -24.47
C VAL A 230 1.72 3.38 -25.75
N ASP A 231 3.05 3.33 -25.77
CA ASP A 231 3.87 3.92 -26.84
C ASP A 231 4.11 2.92 -27.97
N THR A 232 4.36 1.64 -27.65
CA THR A 232 4.66 0.62 -28.68
C THR A 232 3.39 -0.04 -29.24
N LEU A 233 2.46 -0.46 -28.38
CA LEU A 233 1.21 -1.08 -28.82
C LEU A 233 0.12 -0.06 -29.21
N GLY A 234 0.32 1.22 -28.89
CA GLY A 234 -0.62 2.31 -29.18
C GLY A 234 -1.90 2.29 -28.34
N CYS A 235 -1.92 1.57 -27.21
CA CYS A 235 -3.10 1.47 -26.35
C CYS A 235 -3.16 2.64 -25.37
N SER A 236 -3.71 3.77 -25.81
CA SER A 236 -3.87 4.98 -24.98
C SER A 236 -4.87 4.81 -23.83
N ALA A 237 -5.85 3.91 -23.97
CA ALA A 237 -6.81 3.57 -22.93
C ALA A 237 -6.26 2.41 -22.08
N TYR A 238 -5.26 2.73 -21.27
CA TYR A 238 -4.55 1.82 -20.36
C TYR A 238 -4.64 2.31 -18.92
N ALA A 239 -4.65 1.40 -17.95
CA ALA A 239 -4.74 1.75 -16.54
C ALA A 239 -4.07 0.68 -15.66
N ARG A 240 -3.08 1.03 -14.83
CA ARG A 240 -2.35 0.09 -13.95
C ARG A 240 -2.43 0.45 -12.47
N TYR A 241 -2.65 -0.56 -11.64
CA TYR A 241 -2.59 -0.49 -10.19
C TYR A 241 -1.70 -1.62 -9.65
N VAL A 242 -0.43 -1.30 -9.38
CA VAL A 242 0.61 -2.29 -9.02
C VAL A 242 0.78 -3.32 -10.14
N ASP A 243 0.37 -4.57 -9.90
CA ASP A 243 0.47 -5.76 -10.75
C ASP A 243 -0.79 -6.00 -11.59
N ASP A 244 -1.91 -5.35 -11.26
CA ASP A 244 -3.18 -5.42 -11.96
C ASP A 244 -3.28 -4.28 -12.99
N PHE A 245 -3.55 -4.60 -14.25
CA PHE A 245 -3.68 -3.62 -15.32
C PHE A 245 -4.86 -3.90 -16.24
N LEU A 246 -5.36 -2.83 -16.84
CA LEU A 246 -6.52 -2.81 -17.72
C LEU A 246 -6.14 -2.18 -19.06
N VAL A 247 -6.65 -2.76 -20.14
CA VAL A 247 -6.62 -2.19 -21.49
C VAL A 247 -8.05 -2.11 -22.03
N PHE A 248 -8.35 -1.09 -22.82
CA PHE A 248 -9.69 -0.86 -23.36
C PHE A 248 -9.63 -0.74 -24.87
N SER A 249 -10.63 -1.31 -25.56
CA SER A 249 -10.76 -1.20 -27.02
C SER A 249 -12.21 -1.40 -27.43
N ASN A 250 -12.55 -0.95 -28.63
CA ASN A 250 -13.80 -1.30 -29.31
C ASN A 250 -13.72 -2.65 -30.04
N SER A 251 -12.53 -3.26 -30.13
CA SER A 251 -12.30 -4.58 -30.70
C SER A 251 -11.79 -5.56 -29.65
N LYS A 252 -12.46 -6.71 -29.52
CA LYS A 252 -12.03 -7.79 -28.61
C LYS A 252 -10.73 -8.43 -29.12
N GLU A 253 -10.54 -8.43 -30.42
CA GLU A 253 -9.40 -9.01 -31.13
C GLU A 253 -8.13 -8.21 -30.86
N ASP A 254 -8.22 -6.87 -30.79
CA ASP A 254 -7.10 -6.01 -30.38
C ASP A 254 -6.63 -6.37 -28.97
N ILE A 255 -7.56 -6.55 -28.02
CA ILE A 255 -7.23 -6.90 -26.64
C ILE A 255 -6.53 -8.27 -26.58
N LYS A 256 -6.98 -9.26 -27.37
CA LYS A 256 -6.32 -10.56 -27.46
C LYS A 256 -4.90 -10.43 -28.02
N ARG A 257 -4.71 -9.62 -29.08
CA ARG A 257 -3.40 -9.35 -29.69
C ARG A 257 -2.46 -8.67 -28.69
N TRP A 258 -2.93 -7.63 -28.01
CA TRP A 258 -2.17 -6.93 -26.97
C TRP A 258 -1.81 -7.86 -25.83
N ARG A 259 -2.75 -8.66 -25.32
CA ARG A 259 -2.47 -9.65 -24.27
C ARG A 259 -1.32 -10.59 -24.64
N ASN A 260 -1.32 -11.14 -25.85
CA ASN A 260 -0.27 -12.06 -26.30
C ASN A 260 1.08 -11.33 -26.42
N SER A 261 1.08 -10.11 -26.95
CA SER A 261 2.29 -9.28 -27.09
C SER A 261 2.85 -8.88 -25.71
N ILE A 262 1.98 -8.50 -24.79
CA ILE A 262 2.32 -8.19 -23.38
C ILE A 262 2.88 -9.43 -22.69
N ALA A 263 2.26 -10.60 -22.84
CA ALA A 263 2.75 -11.85 -22.25
C ALA A 263 4.17 -12.17 -22.70
N LYS A 264 4.45 -12.02 -24.01
CA LYS A 264 5.79 -12.19 -24.58
C LYS A 264 6.77 -11.16 -24.02
N PHE A 265 6.40 -9.87 -24.03
CA PHE A 265 7.23 -8.79 -23.54
C PHE A 265 7.63 -8.97 -22.06
N VAL A 266 6.66 -9.22 -21.17
CA VAL A 266 6.98 -9.36 -19.74
C VAL A 266 7.84 -10.58 -19.46
N GLN A 267 7.71 -11.64 -20.25
CA GLN A 267 8.55 -12.84 -20.13
C GLN A 267 9.98 -12.59 -20.60
N GLU A 268 10.14 -12.00 -21.79
CA GLU A 268 11.46 -11.82 -22.42
C GLU A 268 12.25 -10.66 -21.81
N GLN A 269 11.60 -9.53 -21.52
CA GLN A 269 12.28 -8.31 -21.07
C GLN A 269 12.33 -8.18 -19.55
N LEU A 270 11.32 -8.69 -18.85
CA LEU A 270 11.16 -8.50 -17.41
C LEU A 270 11.21 -9.81 -16.62
N ARG A 271 11.37 -10.98 -17.27
CA ARG A 271 11.35 -12.31 -16.62
C ARG A 271 10.12 -12.56 -15.74
N LEU A 272 9.01 -11.93 -16.08
CA LEU A 272 7.72 -12.05 -15.40
C LEU A 272 6.74 -12.89 -16.21
N THR A 273 5.61 -13.25 -15.62
CA THR A 273 4.53 -13.97 -16.31
C THR A 273 3.17 -13.37 -15.98
N LEU A 274 2.24 -13.43 -16.93
CA LEU A 274 0.84 -13.12 -16.64
C LEU A 274 0.23 -14.24 -15.79
N HIS A 275 -0.59 -13.87 -14.83
CA HIS A 275 -1.29 -14.80 -13.97
C HIS A 275 -2.26 -15.65 -14.80
N PRO A 276 -2.18 -17.00 -14.74
CA PRO A 276 -2.91 -17.87 -15.69
C PRO A 276 -4.43 -17.76 -15.54
N ARG A 277 -4.91 -17.60 -14.31
CA ARG A 277 -6.36 -17.56 -13.98
C ARG A 277 -6.97 -16.17 -13.81
N LYS A 278 -6.17 -15.11 -13.79
CA LYS A 278 -6.65 -13.73 -13.55
C LYS A 278 -6.53 -12.92 -14.83
N GLN A 279 -7.13 -13.45 -15.88
CA GLN A 279 -7.20 -12.79 -17.17
C GLN A 279 -8.65 -12.79 -17.57
N GLN A 280 -9.18 -11.63 -17.94
CA GLN A 280 -10.53 -11.53 -18.44
C GLN A 280 -10.58 -10.55 -19.61
N ILE A 281 -11.37 -10.90 -20.62
CA ILE A 281 -11.69 -10.01 -21.74
C ILE A 281 -13.21 -10.00 -21.86
N GLN A 282 -13.82 -8.88 -21.50
CA GLN A 282 -15.28 -8.77 -21.38
C GLN A 282 -15.80 -7.42 -21.88
N PRO A 283 -17.10 -7.34 -22.22
CA PRO A 283 -17.76 -6.07 -22.45
C PRO A 283 -17.74 -5.18 -21.20
N THR A 284 -17.50 -3.87 -21.36
CA THR A 284 -17.48 -2.89 -20.27
C THR A 284 -18.81 -2.84 -19.50
N ARG A 285 -19.94 -3.07 -20.17
CA ARG A 285 -21.28 -3.15 -19.55
C ARG A 285 -21.43 -4.22 -18.46
N HIS A 286 -20.60 -5.27 -18.45
CA HIS A 286 -20.62 -6.29 -17.40
C HIS A 286 -20.10 -5.74 -16.06
N GLY A 287 -19.25 -4.73 -16.15
CA GLY A 287 -18.68 -4.02 -15.02
C GLY A 287 -17.31 -4.54 -14.62
N ILE A 288 -16.47 -3.60 -14.20
CA ILE A 288 -15.04 -3.80 -13.96
C ILE A 288 -14.79 -3.68 -12.46
N PRO A 289 -14.31 -4.74 -11.80
CA PRO A 289 -13.83 -4.62 -10.45
C PRO A 289 -12.46 -3.94 -10.40
N PHE A 290 -12.39 -2.75 -9.83
CA PHE A 290 -11.14 -1.99 -9.75
C PHE A 290 -10.99 -1.32 -8.39
N VAL A 291 -9.90 -1.61 -7.68
CA VAL A 291 -9.45 -0.86 -6.49
C VAL A 291 -10.56 -0.60 -5.44
N GLY A 292 -11.37 -1.63 -5.15
CA GLY A 292 -12.45 -1.55 -4.14
C GLY A 292 -13.80 -1.01 -4.66
N TYR A 293 -13.90 -0.72 -5.96
CA TYR A 293 -15.11 -0.32 -6.66
C TYR A 293 -15.52 -1.35 -7.71
N PHE A 294 -16.74 -1.16 -8.22
CA PHE A 294 -17.28 -1.88 -9.35
C PHE A 294 -17.84 -0.85 -10.34
N ILE A 295 -17.19 -0.73 -11.48
CA ILE A 295 -17.34 0.37 -12.44
C ILE A 295 -18.13 -0.11 -13.65
N LYS A 296 -19.15 0.63 -14.05
CA LYS A 296 -19.93 0.39 -15.28
C LYS A 296 -20.02 1.68 -16.10
N PRO A 297 -20.36 1.60 -17.40
CA PRO A 297 -20.49 2.80 -18.24
C PRO A 297 -21.47 3.83 -17.67
N TRP A 298 -22.52 3.38 -16.98
CA TRP A 298 -23.51 4.27 -16.39
C TRP A 298 -23.23 4.64 -14.92
N GLY A 299 -22.12 4.22 -14.31
CA GLY A 299 -21.73 4.68 -12.98
C GLY A 299 -20.93 3.71 -12.11
N ILE A 300 -20.44 4.23 -10.99
CA ILE A 300 -19.56 3.55 -10.04
C ILE A 300 -20.34 3.07 -8.81
N THR A 301 -20.14 1.82 -8.42
CA THR A 301 -20.71 1.19 -7.21
C THR A 301 -19.61 0.60 -6.32
N VAL A 302 -19.97 0.20 -5.10
CA VAL A 302 -19.03 -0.35 -4.11
C VAL A 302 -18.90 -1.86 -4.29
N ARG A 303 -17.68 -2.41 -4.22
CA ARG A 303 -17.48 -3.87 -4.30
C ARG A 303 -18.15 -4.59 -3.13
N ARG A 304 -18.83 -5.71 -3.41
CA ARG A 304 -19.51 -6.54 -2.39
C ARG A 304 -18.61 -6.93 -1.21
N ASN A 305 -17.33 -7.23 -1.47
CA ASN A 305 -16.38 -7.57 -0.40
C ASN A 305 -16.14 -6.41 0.57
N VAL A 306 -16.11 -5.16 0.10
CA VAL A 306 -15.97 -3.98 0.97
C VAL A 306 -17.19 -3.86 1.88
N VAL A 307 -18.39 -4.05 1.32
CA VAL A 307 -19.65 -4.06 2.09
C VAL A 307 -19.66 -5.18 3.13
N LYS A 308 -19.21 -6.39 2.76
CA LYS A 308 -19.11 -7.53 3.67
C LYS A 308 -18.17 -7.23 4.85
N GLN A 309 -17.02 -6.60 4.61
CA GLN A 309 -16.10 -6.23 5.68
C GLN A 309 -16.67 -5.14 6.59
N LEU A 310 -17.34 -4.15 6.02
CA LEU A 310 -18.03 -3.12 6.79
C LEU A 310 -19.12 -3.72 7.69
N LYS A 311 -19.92 -4.66 7.18
CA LYS A 311 -20.92 -5.38 7.99
C LYS A 311 -20.27 -6.15 9.14
N LYS A 312 -19.17 -6.86 8.90
CA LYS A 312 -18.41 -7.55 9.97
C LYS A 312 -17.92 -6.56 11.04
N LYS A 313 -17.40 -5.41 10.64
CA LYS A 313 -16.93 -4.38 11.57
C LYS A 313 -18.08 -3.76 12.37
N ILE A 314 -19.24 -3.53 11.76
CA ILE A 314 -20.46 -3.09 12.47
C ILE A 314 -20.88 -4.14 13.51
N HIS A 315 -20.93 -5.42 13.13
CA HIS A 315 -21.30 -6.50 14.05
C HIS A 315 -20.31 -6.62 15.21
N TYR A 316 -19.01 -6.47 14.95
CA TYR A 316 -18.00 -6.42 16.01
C TYR A 316 -18.30 -5.33 17.04
N TYR A 317 -18.60 -4.10 16.61
CA TYR A 317 -18.92 -2.99 17.54
C TYR A 317 -20.27 -3.15 18.23
N ASN A 318 -21.24 -3.86 17.63
CA ASN A 318 -22.46 -4.22 18.34
C ASN A 318 -22.17 -5.10 19.56
N SER A 319 -21.18 -5.99 19.47
CA SER A 319 -20.75 -6.87 20.58
C SER A 319 -19.69 -6.24 21.49
N HIS A 320 -18.91 -5.29 20.98
CA HIS A 320 -17.83 -4.60 21.71
C HIS A 320 -17.98 -3.08 21.57
N PRO A 321 -18.91 -2.45 22.30
CA PRO A 321 -19.22 -1.04 22.13
C PRO A 321 -18.06 -0.12 22.47
N ASN A 322 -17.50 0.54 21.46
CA ASN A 322 -16.64 1.71 21.60
C ASN A 322 -17.07 2.74 20.56
N VAL A 323 -17.87 3.73 20.96
CA VAL A 323 -18.56 4.64 20.04
C VAL A 323 -17.57 5.51 19.26
N GLU A 324 -16.52 6.02 19.92
CA GLU A 324 -15.52 6.88 19.27
C GLU A 324 -14.74 6.10 18.23
N GLU A 325 -14.18 4.94 18.61
CA GLU A 325 -13.43 4.09 17.69
C GLU A 325 -14.32 3.61 16.53
N MET A 326 -15.56 3.24 16.82
CA MET A 326 -16.55 2.88 15.81
C MET A 326 -16.77 4.02 14.83
N VAL A 327 -17.07 5.23 15.29
CA VAL A 327 -17.34 6.37 14.40
C VAL A 327 -16.11 6.66 13.52
N HIS A 328 -14.89 6.63 14.06
CA HIS A 328 -13.67 6.78 13.26
C HIS A 328 -13.51 5.66 12.22
N SER A 329 -13.69 4.40 12.64
CA SER A 329 -13.61 3.25 11.74
C SER A 329 -14.65 3.32 10.64
N LEU A 330 -15.92 3.56 10.96
CA LEU A 330 -17.02 3.64 9.98
C LEU A 330 -16.86 4.84 9.04
N ASN A 331 -16.37 5.97 9.53
CA ASN A 331 -16.10 7.15 8.70
C ASN A 331 -14.98 6.91 7.67
N SER A 332 -13.97 6.10 8.00
CA SER A 332 -12.96 5.66 7.03
C SER A 332 -13.61 4.92 5.85
N TYR A 333 -14.53 3.99 6.13
CA TYR A 333 -15.32 3.36 5.09
C TYR A 333 -16.23 4.36 4.36
N TYR A 334 -16.90 5.27 5.05
CA TYR A 334 -17.82 6.22 4.41
C TYR A 334 -17.12 7.18 3.45
N GLY A 335 -15.86 7.56 3.73
CA GLY A 335 -15.03 8.31 2.79
C GLY A 335 -14.83 7.53 1.47
N HIS A 336 -14.48 6.24 1.56
CA HIS A 336 -14.37 5.36 0.40
C HIS A 336 -15.72 5.19 -0.32
N LEU A 337 -16.79 4.86 0.42
CA LEU A 337 -18.12 4.64 -0.15
C LEU A 337 -18.68 5.91 -0.82
N GLY A 338 -18.37 7.10 -0.29
CA GLY A 338 -18.90 8.38 -0.78
C GLY A 338 -18.53 8.73 -2.21
N LYS A 339 -17.52 8.07 -2.80
CA LYS A 339 -17.15 8.22 -4.22
C LYS A 339 -17.94 7.30 -5.18
N ALA A 340 -18.83 6.48 -4.64
CA ALA A 340 -19.72 5.61 -5.41
C ALA A 340 -21.18 6.01 -5.19
N ARG A 341 -22.08 5.51 -6.04
CA ARG A 341 -23.53 5.60 -5.82
C ARG A 341 -23.96 4.71 -4.66
N SER A 342 -23.72 5.16 -3.43
CA SER A 342 -23.81 4.34 -2.21
C SER A 342 -24.64 4.98 -1.10
N GLN A 343 -25.34 6.09 -1.34
CA GLN A 343 -26.10 6.79 -0.30
C GLN A 343 -27.14 5.87 0.38
N ASN A 344 -27.97 5.20 -0.41
CA ASN A 344 -28.97 4.23 0.10
C ASN A 344 -28.31 3.06 0.81
N LEU A 345 -27.16 2.59 0.30
CA LEU A 345 -26.38 1.53 0.93
C LEU A 345 -25.86 1.96 2.32
N ARG A 346 -25.27 3.16 2.44
CA ARG A 346 -24.77 3.70 3.72
C ARG A 346 -25.90 3.82 4.75
N LYS A 347 -27.04 4.38 4.33
CA LYS A 347 -28.26 4.47 5.14
C LYS A 347 -28.72 3.09 5.61
N HIS A 348 -28.87 2.13 4.70
CA HIS A 348 -29.29 0.77 5.01
C HIS A 348 -28.33 0.08 5.99
N LEU A 349 -27.02 0.22 5.80
CA LEU A 349 -26.03 -0.42 6.67
C LEU A 349 -26.17 -0.02 8.14
N ILE A 350 -26.39 1.26 8.42
CA ILE A 350 -26.56 1.71 9.80
C ILE A 350 -27.96 1.41 10.31
N LYS A 351 -29.00 1.67 9.50
CA LYS A 351 -30.39 1.46 9.91
C LYS A 351 -30.70 0.00 10.22
N GLU A 352 -30.15 -0.95 9.47
CA GLU A 352 -30.49 -2.36 9.64
C GLU A 352 -29.46 -3.14 10.46
N HIS A 353 -28.17 -2.77 10.43
CA HIS A 353 -27.14 -3.59 11.07
C HIS A 353 -26.53 -3.00 12.35
N LEU A 354 -26.65 -1.69 12.62
CA LEU A 354 -26.15 -1.11 13.87
C LEU A 354 -27.19 -1.29 15.00
N SER A 355 -26.76 -1.63 16.21
CA SER A 355 -27.66 -1.80 17.36
C SER A 355 -28.40 -0.50 17.71
N LEU A 356 -29.60 -0.62 18.31
CA LEU A 356 -30.41 0.54 18.70
C LEU A 356 -29.66 1.46 19.68
N ALA A 357 -28.97 0.86 20.67
CA ALA A 357 -28.16 1.60 21.64
C ALA A 357 -27.09 2.46 20.95
N LEU A 358 -26.32 1.88 20.02
CA LEU A 358 -25.27 2.61 19.31
C LEU A 358 -25.83 3.66 18.34
N LYS A 359 -27.02 3.44 17.75
CA LYS A 359 -27.70 4.45 16.93
C LYS A 359 -28.06 5.70 17.72
N GLN A 360 -28.43 5.57 18.99
CA GLN A 360 -28.78 6.69 19.86
C GLN A 360 -27.55 7.54 20.24
N GLU A 361 -26.36 6.94 20.24
CA GLU A 361 -25.09 7.59 20.56
C GLU A 361 -24.47 8.37 19.37
N ILE A 362 -25.08 8.31 18.18
CA ILE A 362 -24.54 8.95 16.97
C ILE A 362 -25.52 9.93 16.31
N VAL A 363 -24.95 10.78 15.45
CA VAL A 363 -25.65 11.70 14.56
C VAL A 363 -25.11 11.52 13.14
N VAL A 364 -26.01 11.48 12.17
CA VAL A 364 -25.66 11.41 10.74
C VAL A 364 -25.55 12.82 10.19
N HIS A 365 -24.49 13.10 9.45
CA HIS A 365 -24.27 14.42 8.85
C HIS A 365 -24.17 14.34 7.33
N GLY A 366 -24.60 15.41 6.67
CA GLY A 366 -24.49 15.60 5.23
C GLY A 366 -25.14 14.46 4.47
N ASN A 367 -26.37 14.05 4.81
CA ASN A 367 -27.08 13.00 4.07
C ASN A 367 -26.28 11.68 3.95
N TRP A 368 -25.84 11.13 5.09
CA TRP A 368 -25.05 9.90 5.19
C TRP A 368 -23.61 10.00 4.66
N HIS A 369 -23.03 11.20 4.62
CA HIS A 369 -21.63 11.38 4.26
C HIS A 369 -20.67 11.01 5.39
N HIS A 370 -21.02 11.32 6.65
CA HIS A 370 -20.24 10.90 7.81
C HIS A 370 -21.11 10.81 9.06
N LEU A 371 -20.59 10.11 10.07
CA LEU A 371 -21.17 9.93 11.39
C LEU A 371 -20.40 10.80 12.40
N LYS A 372 -21.10 11.30 13.42
CA LYS A 372 -20.51 11.98 14.57
C LYS A 372 -21.02 11.35 15.86
N VAL A 373 -20.21 11.36 16.91
CA VAL A 373 -20.67 11.04 18.26
C VAL A 373 -21.64 12.13 18.70
N ARG A 374 -22.79 11.75 19.25
CA ARG A 374 -23.77 12.68 19.79
C ARG A 374 -23.17 13.35 21.03
N LYS A 375 -23.06 14.68 21.02
CA LYS A 375 -22.66 15.43 22.21
C LYS A 375 -23.78 15.29 23.25
N ARG A 376 -23.49 14.65 24.40
CA ARG A 376 -24.40 14.70 25.55
C ARG A 376 -24.39 16.12 26.11
N SER A 377 -25.56 16.68 26.40
CA SER A 377 -25.67 17.98 27.07
C SER A 377 -25.03 17.90 28.46
N SER A 378 -24.49 19.03 28.94
CA SER A 378 -23.84 19.18 30.25
C SER A 378 -24.69 18.70 31.44
N ALA A 379 -26.01 18.57 31.27
CA ALA A 379 -26.94 18.08 32.29
C ALA A 379 -26.87 16.56 32.55
N GLN A 380 -26.33 15.75 31.63
CA GLN A 380 -26.25 14.28 31.77
C GLN A 380 -24.91 13.75 32.30
N LYS A 381 -23.95 14.64 32.61
CA LYS A 381 -22.64 14.25 33.20
C LYS A 381 -22.72 13.87 34.69
N ASN A 382 -23.83 14.14 35.38
CA ASN A 382 -23.95 13.98 36.83
C ASN A 382 -24.67 12.71 37.32
N VAL A 383 -25.05 11.77 36.45
CA VAL A 383 -25.49 10.44 36.92
C VAL A 383 -24.26 9.53 36.98
N ARG A 384 -23.45 9.69 38.04
CA ARG A 384 -22.46 8.69 38.41
C ARG A 384 -23.21 7.39 38.73
N GLN A 385 -22.74 6.28 38.16
CA GLN A 385 -23.13 4.94 38.57
C GLN A 385 -22.94 4.79 40.09
N PRO A 386 -23.85 4.12 40.82
CA PRO A 386 -23.60 3.83 42.22
C PRO A 386 -22.33 2.97 42.32
N THR A 387 -21.36 3.47 43.06
CA THR A 387 -20.16 2.75 43.47
C THR A 387 -20.61 1.50 44.22
N VAL A 388 -20.47 0.33 43.59
CA VAL A 388 -20.48 -0.93 44.35
C VAL A 388 -19.14 -0.97 45.07
N THR A 389 -19.12 -0.48 46.30
CA THR A 389 -18.02 -0.67 47.22
C THR A 389 -17.96 -2.16 47.56
N VAL A 390 -17.08 -2.91 46.91
CA VAL A 390 -16.71 -4.25 47.35
C VAL A 390 -15.88 -4.06 48.61
N ILE A 391 -16.50 -4.26 49.77
CA ILE A 391 -15.82 -4.38 51.06
C ILE A 391 -15.10 -5.73 51.02
N TYR A 392 -13.77 -5.72 50.95
CA TYR A 392 -12.95 -6.89 51.24
C TYR A 392 -12.95 -7.08 52.76
N ASP A 393 -13.72 -8.05 53.25
CA ASP A 393 -13.59 -8.53 54.62
C ASP A 393 -12.43 -9.52 54.68
N SER A 394 -11.31 -9.06 55.22
CA SER A 394 -10.09 -9.83 55.40
C SER A 394 -10.12 -10.57 56.74
N LYS A 395 -10.77 -11.73 56.80
CA LYS A 395 -10.54 -12.75 57.83
C LYS A 395 -10.79 -14.16 57.28
N TRP A 396 -9.99 -15.12 57.75
CA TRP A 396 -10.13 -16.59 57.64
C TRP A 396 -9.57 -17.21 56.34
N PHE A 397 -8.61 -18.14 56.32
CA PHE A 397 -7.98 -19.01 57.33
C PHE A 397 -6.50 -19.26 56.98
N SER A 398 -5.65 -19.17 57.99
CA SER A 398 -4.48 -20.01 58.15
C SER A 398 -4.93 -21.44 58.48
N HIS A 399 -4.32 -22.44 57.83
CA HIS A 399 -3.69 -23.65 58.38
C HIS A 399 -3.23 -24.51 57.20
#